data_AF-A0A939ZZH8-F1
#
_entry.id   AF-A0A939ZZH8-F1
#
_cell.length_a   1.000
_cell.length_b   1.000
_cell.length_c   1.000
_cell.angle_alpha   90.00
_cell.angle_beta   90.00
_cell.angle_gamma   90.00
#
_symmetry.space_group_name_H-M   'P 1'
#
loop_
_entity.id
_entity.type
_entity.pdbx_description
1 polymer ?
#
loop_
_entity_poly.entity_id
_entity_poly.type
_entity_poly.pdbx_seq_one_letter_code
_entity_poly.pdbx_strand_id
1 'polypeptide(L)'
;MKKTVVIVFVAVILCSSLYGCALKQNVVDGPESSLPPGSIVYGKFSDCYVWFTGGQLDYIDVKTVAGYKFIYKSGFTINVEKNGEVYNLQNAYENGLLTKEDIAEIYLIHKNHVIETVNIGEELYKEYEGNN
;
A
#
# COMPACT_ATOMS: atom_id res chain seq x y z
N MET A 1 -33.24 -11.13 24.76
CA MET A 1 -33.58 -9.83 24.15
C MET A 1 -32.31 -9.19 23.61
N LYS A 2 -32.23 -9.02 22.28
CA LYS A 2 -31.11 -8.35 21.61
C LYS A 2 -31.17 -6.85 21.95
N LYS A 3 -30.10 -6.30 22.54
CA LYS A 3 -29.94 -4.86 22.69
C LYS A 3 -29.00 -4.39 21.58
N THR A 4 -29.59 -3.71 20.61
CA THR A 4 -28.93 -3.01 19.50
C THR A 4 -28.01 -1.95 20.07
N VAL A 5 -26.72 -2.05 19.76
CA VAL A 5 -25.73 -1.01 20.09
C VAL A 5 -25.77 0.01 18.97
N VAL A 6 -26.34 1.17 19.26
CA VAL A 6 -26.31 2.35 18.39
C VAL A 6 -24.94 3.01 18.56
N ILE A 7 -24.11 2.95 17.53
CA ILE A 7 -22.81 3.64 17.53
C ILE A 7 -23.07 5.10 17.14
N VAL A 8 -22.89 5.99 18.12
CA VAL A 8 -23.00 7.44 17.98
C VAL A 8 -21.73 7.96 17.29
N PHE A 9 -21.86 8.53 16.09
CA PHE A 9 -20.80 9.30 15.44
C PHE A 9 -20.58 10.60 16.22
N VAL A 10 -19.51 10.68 17.01
CA VAL A 10 -19.07 11.93 17.63
C VAL A 10 -18.15 12.63 16.64
N ALA A 11 -18.66 13.69 16.02
CA ALA A 11 -17.86 14.65 15.26
C ALA A 11 -16.97 15.45 16.21
N VAL A 12 -15.65 15.26 16.12
CA VAL A 12 -14.66 16.11 16.79
C VAL A 12 -13.98 16.96 15.72
N ILE A 13 -14.49 18.19 15.55
CA ILE A 13 -13.79 19.28 14.89
C ILE A 13 -13.13 20.08 16.01
N LEU A 14 -11.82 19.92 16.22
CA LEU A 14 -11.01 20.94 16.89
C LEU A 14 -9.59 20.96 16.29
N CYS A 15 -9.38 22.02 15.53
CA CYS A 15 -8.15 22.66 15.08
C CYS A 15 -6.91 22.44 15.97
N SER A 16 -5.84 21.93 15.38
CA SER A 16 -4.46 22.30 15.72
C SER A 16 -3.60 22.28 14.47
N SER A 17 -3.27 23.50 14.04
CA SER A 17 -2.24 23.85 13.07
C SER A 17 -0.90 23.16 13.32
N LEU A 18 -0.21 22.83 12.22
CA LEU A 18 1.12 22.21 12.08
C LEU A 18 1.09 20.67 12.18
N TYR A 19 1.52 20.01 11.09
CA TYR A 19 1.53 18.55 10.86
C TYR A 19 0.20 17.90 10.44
N GLY A 20 -0.49 18.51 9.47
CA GLY A 20 -1.50 17.81 8.68
C GLY A 20 -0.94 17.50 7.30
N CYS A 21 -0.15 16.43 7.17
CA CYS A 21 0.08 15.80 5.87
C CYS A 21 -1.31 15.36 5.38
N ALA A 22 -1.91 16.19 4.53
CA ALA A 22 -3.18 15.88 3.92
C ALA A 22 -2.97 14.61 3.10
N LEU A 23 -3.42 13.47 3.64
CA LEU A 23 -3.88 12.36 2.82
C LEU A 23 -5.06 12.90 2.00
N LYS A 24 -4.71 13.66 0.97
CA LYS A 24 -5.55 13.97 -0.15
C LYS A 24 -5.82 12.59 -0.73
N GLN A 25 -7.01 12.05 -0.48
CA GLN A 25 -7.58 11.06 -1.38
C GLN A 25 -7.71 11.78 -2.73
N ASN A 26 -6.60 11.83 -3.46
CA ASN A 26 -6.60 12.10 -4.87
C ASN A 26 -7.36 10.90 -5.43
N VAL A 27 -8.63 11.09 -5.75
CA VAL A 27 -9.30 10.28 -6.76
C VAL A 27 -8.47 10.54 -8.01
N VAL A 28 -7.46 9.68 -8.23
CA VAL A 28 -6.61 9.79 -9.40
C VAL A 28 -7.44 9.22 -10.53
N ASP A 29 -7.74 10.04 -11.55
CA ASP A 29 -8.24 9.56 -12.83
C ASP A 29 -7.17 8.62 -13.42
N GLY A 30 -7.22 7.36 -13.03
CA GLY A 30 -6.39 6.26 -13.50
C GLY A 30 -7.28 5.16 -14.07
N PRO A 31 -6.71 4.10 -14.63
CA PRO A 31 -7.47 3.07 -15.34
C PRO A 31 -8.22 2.13 -14.37
N GLU A 32 -8.96 2.67 -13.40
CA GLU A 32 -9.82 1.90 -12.50
C GLU A 32 -10.75 0.95 -13.28
N SER A 33 -11.10 1.31 -14.53
CA SER A 33 -11.93 0.47 -15.39
C SER A 33 -11.24 -0.77 -15.98
N SER A 34 -9.93 -0.95 -15.84
CA SER A 34 -9.19 -2.12 -16.38
C SER A 34 -8.32 -2.87 -15.38
N LEU A 35 -8.33 -2.49 -14.11
CA LEU A 35 -7.58 -3.23 -13.09
C LEU A 35 -8.27 -4.58 -12.78
N PRO A 36 -7.49 -5.62 -12.44
CA PRO A 36 -8.07 -6.89 -11.97
C PRO A 36 -9.00 -6.68 -10.77
N PRO A 37 -10.14 -7.39 -10.68
CA PRO A 37 -11.02 -7.33 -9.52
C PRO A 37 -10.25 -7.62 -8.22
N GLY A 38 -10.51 -6.82 -7.19
CA GLY A 38 -9.80 -6.92 -5.90
C GLY A 38 -8.46 -6.18 -5.85
N SER A 39 -8.13 -5.41 -6.87
CA SER A 39 -6.97 -4.50 -6.83
C SER A 39 -7.23 -3.30 -5.91
N ILE A 40 -6.16 -2.82 -5.27
CA ILE A 40 -6.16 -1.65 -4.40
C ILE A 40 -5.16 -0.65 -4.95
N VAL A 41 -5.65 0.52 -5.34
CA VAL A 41 -4.82 1.57 -5.91
C VAL A 41 -4.08 2.31 -4.79
N TYR A 42 -2.75 2.37 -4.88
CA TYR A 42 -1.91 3.12 -3.95
C TYR A 42 -1.74 4.57 -4.41
N GLY A 43 -1.86 4.84 -5.71
CA GLY A 43 -1.86 6.19 -6.27
C GLY A 43 -0.94 6.31 -7.47
N LYS A 44 -0.51 7.54 -7.74
CA LYS A 44 0.37 7.89 -8.86
C LYS A 44 1.71 8.43 -8.34
N PHE A 45 2.81 7.85 -8.82
CA PHE A 45 4.20 8.09 -8.38
C PHE A 45 5.11 8.20 -9.60
N SER A 46 5.87 9.30 -9.75
CA SER A 46 6.70 9.56 -10.94
C SER A 46 6.02 9.23 -12.28
N ASP A 47 4.78 9.71 -12.40
CA ASP A 47 3.85 9.47 -13.50
C ASP A 47 3.39 8.02 -13.74
N CYS A 48 3.72 7.09 -12.83
CA CYS A 48 3.29 5.70 -12.88
C CYS A 48 2.09 5.47 -11.95
N TYR A 49 1.12 4.67 -12.39
CA TYR A 49 0.04 4.20 -11.52
C TYR A 49 0.51 2.97 -10.74
N VAL A 50 0.29 2.96 -9.44
CA VAL A 50 0.72 1.87 -8.57
C VAL A 50 -0.49 1.26 -7.89
N TRP A 51 -0.60 -0.07 -7.97
CA TRP A 51 -1.66 -0.82 -7.30
C TRP A 51 -1.15 -2.15 -6.76
N PHE A 52 -1.86 -2.63 -5.76
CA PHE A 52 -1.67 -3.93 -5.14
C PHE A 52 -2.78 -4.87 -5.60
N THR A 53 -2.43 -6.11 -5.92
CA THR A 53 -3.40 -7.16 -6.25
C THR A 53 -3.06 -8.43 -5.50
N GLY A 54 -4.10 -9.19 -5.13
CA GLY A 54 -3.97 -10.45 -4.42
C GLY A 54 -4.03 -11.70 -5.31
N GLY A 55 -3.59 -12.82 -4.73
CA GLY A 55 -3.62 -14.16 -5.33
C GLY A 55 -3.99 -15.24 -4.30
N GLN A 56 -3.95 -16.51 -4.71
CA GLN A 56 -4.40 -17.66 -3.89
C GLN A 56 -3.25 -18.47 -3.23
N LEU A 57 -2.05 -17.92 -3.08
CA LEU A 57 -0.94 -18.63 -2.44
C LEU A 57 -0.76 -18.16 -0.98
N ASP A 58 -0.25 -19.05 -0.12
CA ASP A 58 -0.38 -18.90 1.34
C ASP A 58 0.95 -19.08 2.10
N TYR A 59 2.06 -18.61 1.52
CA TYR A 59 3.34 -18.44 2.23
C TYR A 59 3.75 -16.97 2.26
N ILE A 60 4.60 -16.55 3.19
CA ILE A 60 5.10 -15.17 3.25
C ILE A 60 6.27 -15.00 2.26
N ASP A 61 6.22 -13.95 1.46
CA ASP A 61 7.31 -13.54 0.57
C ASP A 61 7.80 -12.15 0.96
N VAL A 62 9.12 -11.94 0.87
CA VAL A 62 9.79 -10.69 1.24
C VAL A 62 10.66 -10.24 0.08
N LYS A 63 10.33 -9.09 -0.51
CA LYS A 63 11.16 -8.45 -1.53
C LYS A 63 11.81 -7.17 -0.99
N THR A 64 13.09 -7.00 -1.30
CA THR A 64 13.81 -5.78 -0.97
C THR A 64 13.92 -4.92 -2.22
N VAL A 65 13.38 -3.69 -2.19
CA VAL A 65 13.46 -2.71 -3.29
C VAL A 65 13.98 -1.40 -2.72
N ALA A 66 15.05 -0.86 -3.32
CA ALA A 66 15.71 0.37 -2.86
C ALA A 66 16.10 0.40 -1.36
N GLY A 67 16.27 -0.78 -0.74
CA GLY A 67 16.58 -0.95 0.69
C GLY A 67 15.37 -1.13 1.61
N TYR A 68 14.14 -1.07 1.07
CA TYR A 68 12.90 -1.29 1.81
C TYR A 68 12.40 -2.72 1.64
N LYS A 69 12.01 -3.37 2.74
CA LYS A 69 11.50 -4.75 2.76
C LYS A 69 9.97 -4.76 2.63
N PHE A 70 9.46 -5.19 1.49
CA PHE A 70 8.03 -5.40 1.24
C PHE A 70 7.66 -6.83 1.63
N ILE A 71 6.71 -6.96 2.55
CA ILE A 71 6.24 -8.26 3.08
C ILE A 71 4.82 -8.48 2.59
N TYR A 72 4.59 -9.55 1.86
CA TYR A 72 3.25 -9.89 1.35
C TYR A 72 3.04 -11.40 1.36
N LYS A 73 1.79 -11.84 1.34
CA LYS A 73 1.47 -13.25 1.07
C LYS A 73 1.84 -13.58 -0.38
N SER A 74 2.30 -14.78 -0.64
CA SER A 74 2.68 -15.21 -1.98
C SER A 74 1.49 -15.11 -2.93
N GLY A 75 1.78 -14.78 -4.20
CA GLY A 75 0.72 -14.46 -5.17
C GLY A 75 0.12 -13.05 -5.02
N PHE A 76 0.46 -12.30 -3.97
CA PHE A 76 0.21 -10.87 -3.93
C PHE A 76 1.39 -10.11 -4.56
N THR A 77 1.09 -8.98 -5.19
CA THR A 77 2.12 -8.18 -5.86
C THR A 77 1.74 -6.70 -5.93
N ILE A 78 2.75 -5.84 -5.90
CA ILE A 78 2.64 -4.42 -6.23
C ILE A 78 3.05 -4.27 -7.69
N ASN A 79 2.15 -3.73 -8.49
CA ASN A 79 2.34 -3.46 -9.91
C ASN A 79 2.45 -1.96 -10.16
N VAL A 80 3.16 -1.62 -11.22
CA VAL A 80 3.45 -0.26 -11.65
C VAL A 80 3.14 -0.16 -13.14
N GLU A 81 2.17 0.68 -13.51
CA GLU A 81 1.86 0.95 -14.91
C GLU A 81 2.43 2.29 -15.34
N LYS A 82 3.06 2.30 -16.52
CA LYS A 82 3.43 3.52 -17.23
C LYS A 82 3.10 3.34 -18.71
N ASN A 83 2.32 4.25 -19.27
CA ASN A 83 1.97 4.27 -20.69
C ASN A 83 1.39 2.94 -21.21
N GLY A 84 0.58 2.23 -20.40
CA GLY A 84 -0.03 0.96 -20.76
C GLY A 84 0.85 -0.28 -20.58
N GLU A 85 2.11 -0.12 -20.15
CA GLU A 85 3.00 -1.23 -19.80
C GLU A 85 3.03 -1.45 -18.30
N VAL A 86 3.00 -2.71 -17.87
CA VAL A 86 2.97 -3.11 -16.46
C VAL A 86 4.31 -3.73 -16.04
N TYR A 87 4.84 -3.18 -14.96
CA TYR A 87 6.09 -3.57 -14.33
C TYR A 87 5.82 -4.06 -12.90
N ASN A 88 6.66 -4.96 -12.40
CA ASN A 88 6.72 -5.16 -10.96
C ASN A 88 7.52 -4.01 -10.30
N LEU A 89 7.34 -3.82 -9.00
CA LEU A 89 7.95 -2.72 -8.26
C LEU A 89 9.49 -2.63 -8.40
N GLN A 90 10.17 -3.78 -8.40
CA GLN A 90 11.64 -3.82 -8.54
C GLN A 90 12.08 -3.37 -9.92
N ASN A 91 11.47 -3.90 -10.98
CA ASN A 91 11.77 -3.52 -12.36
C ASN A 91 11.48 -2.04 -12.59
N ALA A 92 10.39 -1.50 -12.05
CA ALA A 92 10.06 -0.08 -12.19
C ALA A 92 11.14 0.82 -11.55
N TYR A 93 11.66 0.44 -10.38
CA TYR A 93 12.78 1.14 -9.75
C TYR A 93 14.08 1.01 -10.55
N GLU A 94 14.46 -0.21 -10.96
CA GLU A 94 15.70 -0.47 -11.69
C GLU A 94 15.74 0.23 -13.06
N ASN A 95 14.58 0.43 -13.70
CA ASN A 95 14.45 1.17 -14.96
C ASN A 95 14.30 2.69 -14.76
N GLY A 96 14.40 3.20 -13.54
CA GLY A 96 14.29 4.63 -13.24
C GLY A 96 12.88 5.20 -13.46
N LEU A 97 11.85 4.35 -13.51
CA LEU A 97 10.46 4.79 -13.60
C LEU A 97 9.96 5.31 -12.25
N LEU A 98 10.52 4.79 -11.17
CA LEU A 98 10.28 5.22 -9.80
C LEU A 98 11.59 5.65 -9.14
N THR A 99 11.51 6.71 -8.34
CA THR A 99 12.60 7.19 -7.49
C THR A 99 12.67 6.42 -6.19
N LYS A 100 13.76 6.60 -5.42
CA LYS A 100 13.85 6.00 -4.08
C LYS A 100 12.79 6.57 -3.13
N GLU A 101 12.46 7.84 -3.28
CA GLU A 101 11.42 8.55 -2.54
C GLU A 101 10.04 7.95 -2.82
N ASP A 102 9.73 7.66 -4.09
CA ASP A 102 8.49 6.95 -4.46
C ASP A 102 8.41 5.58 -3.77
N ILE A 103 9.51 4.81 -3.77
CA ILE A 103 9.57 3.50 -3.10
C ILE A 103 9.34 3.62 -1.59
N ALA A 104 9.88 4.67 -0.96
CA ALA A 104 9.67 4.92 0.46
C ALA A 104 8.19 5.23 0.78
N GLU A 105 7.52 6.02 -0.04
CA GLU A 105 6.09 6.33 0.13
C GLU A 105 5.21 5.09 -0.10
N ILE A 106 5.48 4.33 -1.17
CA ILE A 106 4.79 3.07 -1.47
C ILE A 106 4.99 2.06 -0.33
N TYR A 107 6.18 2.00 0.27
CA TYR A 107 6.46 1.16 1.44
C TYR A 107 5.57 1.53 2.64
N LEU A 108 5.40 2.81 2.95
CA LEU A 108 4.56 3.26 4.07
C LEU A 108 3.09 2.91 3.84
N ILE A 109 2.59 3.13 2.62
CA ILE A 109 1.21 2.77 2.24
C ILE A 109 1.01 1.26 2.38
N HIS A 110 1.95 0.47 1.84
CA HIS A 110 1.89 -0.98 1.90
C HIS A 110 1.94 -1.52 3.34
N LYS A 111 2.86 -1.01 4.17
CA LYS A 111 3.00 -1.39 5.59
C LYS A 111 1.69 -1.17 6.33
N ASN A 112 1.07 0.00 6.17
CA ASN A 112 -0.22 0.29 6.80
C ASN A 112 -1.33 -0.64 6.29
N HIS A 113 -1.36 -0.90 4.98
CA HIS A 113 -2.34 -1.79 4.38
C HIS A 113 -2.23 -3.24 4.91
N VAL A 114 -1.02 -3.78 5.03
CA VAL A 114 -0.78 -5.14 5.53
C VAL A 114 -1.17 -5.27 7.01
N ILE A 115 -0.88 -4.25 7.82
CA ILE A 115 -1.26 -4.20 9.24
C ILE A 115 -2.79 -4.23 9.39
N GLU A 116 -3.53 -3.49 8.55
CA GLU A 116 -4.99 -3.39 8.65
C GLU A 116 -5.73 -4.63 8.12
N THR A 117 -5.23 -5.26 7.05
CA THR A 117 -6.02 -6.26 6.31
C THR A 117 -5.76 -7.71 6.68
N VAL A 118 -4.56 -8.05 7.15
CA VAL A 118 -4.18 -9.46 7.22
C VAL A 118 -4.12 -10.00 8.65
N ASN A 119 -4.29 -9.16 9.69
CA ASN A 119 -4.02 -9.55 11.08
C ASN A 119 -2.64 -10.25 11.24
N ILE A 120 -1.75 -10.01 10.27
CA ILE A 120 -0.33 -10.32 10.34
C ILE A 120 0.20 -9.20 11.22
N GLY A 121 0.04 -9.38 12.53
CA GLY A 121 0.24 -8.32 13.52
C GLY A 121 1.62 -7.67 13.41
N GLU A 122 1.76 -6.50 14.03
CA GLU A 122 3.03 -5.78 14.18
C GLU A 122 4.23 -6.69 14.52
N GLU A 123 3.98 -7.85 15.12
CA GLU A 123 4.94 -8.91 15.44
C GLU A 123 5.80 -9.37 14.26
N LEU A 124 5.26 -9.53 13.05
CA LEU A 124 6.09 -9.94 11.90
C LEU A 124 7.04 -8.82 11.45
N TYR A 125 6.56 -7.57 11.39
CA TYR A 125 7.45 -6.45 11.10
C TYR A 125 8.48 -6.25 12.23
N LYS A 126 8.12 -6.48 13.51
CA LYS A 126 9.05 -6.42 14.65
C LYS A 126 10.10 -7.54 14.60
N GLU A 127 9.74 -8.76 14.20
CA GLU A 127 10.67 -9.89 14.03
C GLU A 127 11.69 -9.62 12.91
N TYR A 128 11.28 -8.94 11.82
CA TYR A 128 12.17 -8.60 10.71
C TYR A 128 12.96 -7.29 10.90
N GLU A 129 12.48 -6.33 11.70
CA GLU A 129 13.20 -5.11 12.07
C GLU A 129 14.16 -5.35 13.26
N GLY A 130 13.87 -6.30 14.15
CA GLY A 130 14.67 -6.63 15.34
C GLY A 130 15.85 -7.59 15.14
N ASN A 131 16.11 -8.03 13.90
CA ASN A 131 17.20 -8.95 13.54
C ASN A 131 18.36 -8.27 12.76
N ASN A 132 18.55 -6.96 12.93
CA ASN A 132 19.68 -6.20 12.38
C ASN A 132 20.66 -5.77 13.48
#